data_AF-A0A833T5M4-F1
#
_entry.id   AF-A0A833T5M4-F1
#
_cell.length_a   1.000
_cell.length_b   1.000
_cell.length_c   1.000
_cell.angle_alpha   90.00
_cell.angle_beta   90.00
_cell.angle_gamma   90.00
#
_symmetry.space_group_name_H-M   'P 1'
#
loop_
_entity.id
_entity.type
_entity.pdbx_description
1 polymer ?
#
loop_
_entity_poly.entity_id
_entity_poly.type
_entity_poly.pdbx_seq_one_letter_code
_entity_poly.pdbx_strand_id
1 'polypeptide(L)'
;MLARMAREWSVFMRQPVLPRHSKNSHSWLRQVTLLRALLVAVTVFASWGYTQLLVRYGSISPAATVLFTTAYDGRAADDLPPISPPWRPPFRVVVSLTTTPSRLDKVMDSVRSLTKQSLVPDQIYVNIPEGPMKRHPERSYDETEIPSDLVGLTPLVKVNRCVDDGPATKLLGALRLEHNASTLIITLDDDFEYPPELVASLTWEAVAKPDDVLGVCGWGMLPLWHEVGVVPAYVPYFMRPNGRYVDILQACCGNAYRRGFFTDVEALADIPSVCVTVDDVWIAGYLRTVEQRHSALISKRLDPSDPKWKKEEARSSERHMTLSSFNHEHQVHYKCVQAIEERFQRRWTRNFEES
;
A
#
# COMPACT_ATOMS: atom_id res chain seq x y z
N MET A 1 -39.34 -1.96 -41.90
CA MET A 1 -38.02 -2.62 -42.18
C MET A 1 -37.38 -3.16 -40.90
N LEU A 2 -37.15 -2.32 -39.88
CA LEU A 2 -36.56 -2.70 -38.59
C LEU A 2 -37.28 -3.85 -37.85
N ALA A 3 -38.62 -3.82 -37.79
CA ALA A 3 -39.40 -4.87 -37.13
C ALA A 3 -39.30 -6.26 -37.80
N ARG A 4 -39.08 -6.29 -39.12
CA ARG A 4 -38.89 -7.54 -39.88
C ARG A 4 -37.50 -8.10 -39.65
N MET A 5 -36.48 -7.26 -39.68
CA MET A 5 -35.10 -7.63 -39.34
C MET A 5 -34.99 -8.16 -37.91
N ALA A 6 -35.69 -7.54 -36.94
CA ALA A 6 -35.71 -8.00 -35.55
C ALA A 6 -36.36 -9.40 -35.39
N ARG A 7 -37.42 -9.70 -36.15
CA ARG A 7 -38.03 -11.04 -36.16
C ARG A 7 -37.11 -12.08 -36.79
N GLU A 8 -36.48 -11.76 -37.92
CA GLU A 8 -35.55 -12.66 -38.61
C GLU A 8 -34.33 -12.98 -37.74
N TRP A 9 -33.78 -11.98 -37.04
CA TRP A 9 -32.73 -12.16 -36.03
C TRP A 9 -33.16 -13.01 -34.84
N SER A 10 -34.36 -12.78 -34.30
CA SER A 10 -34.90 -13.59 -33.21
C SER A 10 -35.04 -15.07 -33.59
N VAL A 11 -35.44 -15.37 -34.83
CA VAL A 11 -35.56 -16.75 -35.32
C VAL A 11 -34.19 -17.39 -35.48
N PHE A 12 -33.23 -16.66 -36.08
CA PHE A 12 -31.85 -17.12 -36.24
C PHE A 12 -31.19 -17.45 -34.89
N MET A 13 -31.31 -16.55 -33.91
CA MET A 13 -30.69 -16.71 -32.58
C MET A 13 -31.27 -17.87 -31.76
N ARG A 14 -32.45 -18.40 -32.12
CA ARG A 14 -33.06 -19.59 -31.50
C ARG A 14 -32.64 -20.90 -32.17
N GLN A 15 -31.86 -20.86 -33.25
CA GLN A 15 -31.36 -22.08 -33.89
C GLN A 15 -30.31 -22.77 -33.01
N PRO A 16 -30.25 -24.12 -33.02
CA PRO A 16 -29.23 -24.85 -32.31
C PRO A 16 -27.84 -24.61 -32.93
N VAL A 17 -26.80 -24.63 -32.10
CA VAL A 17 -25.40 -24.40 -32.53
C VAL A 17 -24.94 -25.44 -33.56
N LEU A 18 -25.44 -26.68 -33.47
CA LEU A 18 -25.21 -27.72 -34.48
C LEU A 18 -26.44 -27.95 -35.36
N PRO A 19 -26.27 -28.09 -36.70
CA PRO A 19 -27.36 -28.42 -37.60
C PRO A 19 -27.97 -29.78 -37.27
N ARG A 20 -29.29 -29.89 -37.47
CA ARG A 20 -30.07 -31.13 -37.19
C ARG A 20 -29.59 -32.38 -37.94
N HIS A 21 -28.80 -32.23 -39.01
CA HIS A 21 -28.28 -33.32 -39.85
C HIS A 21 -26.90 -33.87 -39.43
N SER A 22 -26.31 -33.37 -38.33
CA SER A 22 -25.08 -33.95 -37.78
C SER A 22 -25.31 -35.39 -37.29
N LYS A 23 -24.42 -36.34 -37.62
CA LYS A 23 -24.58 -37.78 -37.30
C LYS A 23 -24.31 -38.15 -35.82
N ASN A 24 -23.86 -37.21 -34.98
CA ASN A 24 -23.51 -37.50 -33.57
C ASN A 24 -24.71 -37.41 -32.62
N SER A 25 -25.14 -38.55 -32.08
CA SER A 25 -26.35 -38.74 -31.26
C SER A 25 -26.30 -38.09 -29.87
N HIS A 26 -25.10 -37.85 -29.31
CA HIS A 26 -24.93 -37.38 -27.92
C HIS A 26 -24.48 -35.91 -27.78
N SER A 27 -24.71 -35.06 -28.77
CA SER A 27 -24.26 -33.68 -28.68
C SER A 27 -25.28 -32.80 -27.95
N TRP A 28 -25.05 -32.54 -26.65
CA TRP A 28 -25.75 -31.53 -25.85
C TRP A 28 -25.84 -30.16 -26.54
N LEU A 29 -24.92 -29.86 -27.47
CA LEU A 29 -24.92 -28.68 -28.34
C LEU A 29 -26.17 -28.56 -29.25
N ARG A 30 -26.93 -29.65 -29.44
CA ARG A 30 -28.26 -29.61 -30.10
C ARG A 30 -29.33 -28.90 -29.27
N GLN A 31 -29.13 -28.80 -27.95
CA GLN A 31 -30.04 -28.13 -27.00
C GLN A 31 -29.59 -26.70 -26.66
N VAL A 32 -28.38 -26.31 -27.10
CA VAL A 32 -27.83 -24.96 -26.95
C VAL A 32 -28.18 -24.15 -28.17
N THR A 33 -28.90 -23.05 -27.97
CA THR A 33 -29.22 -22.09 -29.02
C THR A 33 -28.03 -21.16 -29.28
N LEU A 34 -27.94 -20.58 -30.47
CA LEU A 34 -26.94 -19.56 -30.80
C LEU A 34 -26.98 -18.39 -29.80
N LEU A 35 -28.17 -17.99 -29.31
CA LEU A 35 -28.30 -17.00 -28.24
C LEU A 35 -27.62 -17.43 -26.94
N ARG A 36 -27.83 -18.68 -26.50
CA ARG A 36 -27.20 -19.20 -25.28
C ARG A 36 -25.68 -19.27 -25.43
N ALA A 37 -25.20 -19.72 -26.59
CA ALA A 37 -23.77 -19.75 -26.89
C ALA A 37 -23.16 -18.34 -26.89
N LEU A 38 -23.85 -17.36 -27.50
CA LEU A 38 -23.41 -15.96 -27.49
C LEU A 38 -23.39 -15.37 -26.07
N LEU A 39 -24.44 -15.60 -25.28
CA LEU A 39 -24.49 -15.13 -23.89
C LEU A 39 -23.39 -15.75 -23.03
N VAL A 40 -23.10 -17.04 -23.21
CA VAL A 40 -21.97 -17.70 -22.55
C VAL A 40 -20.65 -17.08 -23.00
N ALA A 41 -20.43 -16.88 -24.30
CA ALA A 41 -19.20 -16.25 -24.80
C ALA A 41 -19.02 -14.83 -24.24
N VAL A 42 -20.06 -14.00 -24.27
CA VAL A 42 -20.04 -12.64 -23.69
C VAL A 42 -19.74 -12.69 -22.20
N THR A 43 -20.34 -13.62 -21.46
CA THR A 43 -20.08 -13.80 -20.02
C THR A 43 -18.63 -14.19 -19.78
N VAL A 44 -18.09 -15.15 -20.54
CA VAL A 44 -16.69 -15.58 -20.42
C VAL A 44 -15.73 -14.43 -20.72
N PHE A 45 -15.94 -13.69 -21.81
CA PHE A 45 -15.10 -12.53 -22.15
C PHE A 45 -15.19 -11.41 -21.12
N ALA A 46 -16.40 -11.12 -20.61
CA ALA A 46 -16.59 -10.12 -19.56
C ALA A 46 -15.94 -10.54 -18.25
N SER A 47 -16.09 -11.80 -17.83
CA SER A 47 -15.44 -12.36 -16.64
C SER A 47 -13.92 -12.35 -16.79
N TRP A 48 -13.38 -12.77 -17.94
CA TRP A 48 -11.95 -12.71 -18.20
C TRP A 48 -11.42 -11.27 -18.16
N GLY A 49 -12.09 -10.33 -18.85
CA GLY A 49 -11.73 -8.92 -18.83
C GLY A 49 -11.79 -8.32 -17.41
N TYR A 50 -12.81 -8.67 -16.64
CA TYR A 50 -12.93 -8.26 -15.24
C TYR A 50 -11.79 -8.83 -14.38
N THR A 51 -11.44 -10.11 -14.55
CA THR A 51 -10.28 -10.71 -13.86
C THR A 51 -8.99 -9.99 -14.23
N GLN A 52 -8.75 -9.66 -15.50
CA GLN A 52 -7.55 -8.91 -15.91
C GLN A 52 -7.49 -7.51 -15.28
N LEU A 53 -8.63 -6.83 -15.18
CA LEU A 53 -8.73 -5.54 -14.48
C LEU A 53 -8.49 -5.69 -12.97
N LEU A 54 -9.08 -6.70 -12.34
CA LEU A 54 -8.87 -6.99 -10.91
C LEU A 54 -7.43 -7.33 -10.58
N VAL A 55 -6.78 -8.13 -11.43
CA VAL A 55 -5.35 -8.39 -11.32
C VAL A 55 -4.64 -7.04 -11.39
N ARG A 56 -4.73 -6.34 -12.51
CA ARG A 56 -3.93 -5.13 -12.74
C ARG A 56 -4.15 -3.99 -11.74
N TYR A 57 -5.37 -3.79 -11.26
CA TYR A 57 -5.74 -2.60 -10.49
C TYR A 57 -6.27 -2.90 -9.09
N GLY A 58 -6.42 -4.17 -8.70
CA GLY A 58 -7.16 -4.52 -7.50
C GLY A 58 -8.65 -4.15 -7.61
N SER A 59 -9.30 -4.02 -6.46
CA SER A 59 -10.72 -3.71 -6.35
C SER A 59 -10.98 -2.51 -5.46
N ILE A 60 -11.83 -1.60 -5.93
CA ILE A 60 -12.48 -0.55 -5.12
C ILE A 60 -13.96 -0.87 -4.90
N SER A 61 -14.40 -2.09 -5.22
CA SER A 61 -15.80 -2.50 -5.11
C SER A 61 -16.24 -2.46 -3.64
N PRO A 62 -17.40 -1.86 -3.32
CA PRO A 62 -17.92 -1.90 -1.96
C PRO A 62 -18.06 -3.30 -1.39
N ALA A 63 -18.43 -4.28 -2.23
CA ALA A 63 -18.51 -5.67 -1.79
C ALA A 63 -17.14 -6.23 -1.42
N ALA A 64 -16.10 -5.95 -2.22
CA ALA A 64 -14.74 -6.38 -1.91
C ALA A 64 -14.22 -5.71 -0.65
N THR A 65 -14.43 -4.40 -0.49
CA THR A 65 -14.04 -3.68 0.72
C THR A 65 -14.71 -4.29 1.95
N VAL A 66 -16.03 -4.53 1.94
CA VAL A 66 -16.74 -5.12 3.09
C VAL A 66 -16.27 -6.54 3.40
N LEU A 67 -15.98 -7.35 2.39
CA LEU A 67 -15.58 -8.75 2.57
C LEU A 67 -14.12 -8.90 3.00
N PHE A 68 -13.22 -8.00 2.59
CA PHE A 68 -11.77 -8.15 2.80
C PHE A 68 -11.19 -7.14 3.79
N THR A 69 -12.03 -6.36 4.48
CA THR A 69 -11.62 -5.43 5.53
C THR A 69 -12.68 -5.40 6.61
N THR A 70 -12.33 -5.11 7.86
CA THR A 70 -13.28 -5.06 8.98
C THR A 70 -13.48 -3.63 9.49
N ALA A 71 -14.60 -3.40 10.18
CA ALA A 71 -14.91 -2.08 10.71
C ALA A 71 -13.90 -1.73 11.80
N TYR A 72 -13.41 -0.50 11.78
CA TYR A 72 -12.55 0.05 12.81
C TYR A 72 -13.34 1.13 13.55
N ASP A 73 -13.32 1.07 14.87
CA ASP A 73 -13.99 2.03 15.74
C ASP A 73 -13.05 3.22 16.03
N GLY A 74 -12.59 3.87 14.96
CA GLY A 74 -11.71 5.02 15.04
C GLY A 74 -12.47 6.33 15.11
N ARG A 75 -11.70 7.42 15.22
CA ARG A 75 -12.28 8.77 15.25
C ARG A 75 -12.88 9.13 13.89
N ALA A 76 -13.96 9.91 13.90
CA ALA A 76 -14.58 10.43 12.68
C ALA A 76 -13.63 11.36 11.90
N ALA A 77 -13.97 11.66 10.64
CA ALA A 77 -13.14 12.50 9.77
C ALA A 77 -13.05 13.97 10.26
N ASP A 78 -14.05 14.44 10.99
CA ASP A 78 -14.17 15.78 11.58
C ASP A 78 -13.72 15.85 13.05
N ASP A 79 -13.39 14.72 13.67
CA ASP A 79 -12.77 14.68 14.99
C ASP A 79 -11.26 14.95 14.87
N LEU A 80 -10.91 16.21 15.12
CA LEU A 80 -9.58 16.77 15.01
C LEU A 80 -9.04 17.17 16.39
N PRO A 81 -7.71 17.15 16.61
CA PRO A 81 -7.12 17.64 17.84
C PRO A 81 -7.43 19.14 18.05
N PRO A 82 -7.51 19.61 19.31
CA PRO A 82 -7.82 21.02 19.57
C PRO A 82 -6.70 21.94 19.06
N ILE A 83 -7.12 23.04 18.44
CA ILE A 83 -6.21 24.04 17.86
C ILE A 83 -5.68 25.01 18.94
N SER A 84 -6.48 25.26 19.98
CA SER A 84 -6.14 26.20 21.07
C SER A 84 -6.62 25.68 22.43
N PRO A 85 -5.72 25.54 23.44
CA PRO A 85 -4.27 25.66 23.29
C PRO A 85 -3.71 24.60 22.33
N PRO A 86 -2.53 24.83 21.71
CA PRO A 86 -1.93 23.86 20.81
C PRO A 86 -1.79 22.49 21.47
N TRP A 87 -2.43 21.49 20.88
CA TRP A 87 -2.41 20.14 21.41
C TRP A 87 -1.06 19.43 21.17
N ARG A 88 -0.64 18.63 22.14
CA ARG A 88 0.52 17.73 22.07
C ARG A 88 0.13 16.36 22.67
N PRO A 89 0.60 15.24 22.10
CA PRO A 89 0.43 13.92 22.70
C PRO A 89 1.28 13.74 23.96
N PRO A 90 0.95 12.75 24.82
CA PRO A 90 1.75 12.43 26.01
C PRO A 90 2.99 11.57 25.70
N PHE A 91 3.39 11.46 24.43
CA PHE A 91 4.52 10.65 23.97
C PHE A 91 5.28 11.36 22.86
N ARG A 92 6.54 10.96 22.67
CA ARG A 92 7.40 11.45 21.60
C ARG A 92 6.87 11.03 20.24
N VAL A 93 6.91 11.93 19.27
CA VAL A 93 6.54 11.71 17.86
C VAL A 93 7.72 12.02 16.97
N VAL A 94 8.16 11.03 16.20
CA VAL A 94 9.21 11.22 15.19
C VAL A 94 8.71 10.86 13.81
N VAL A 95 9.21 11.57 12.81
CA VAL A 95 8.99 11.25 11.40
C VAL A 95 10.28 10.67 10.84
N SER A 96 10.18 9.67 9.98
CA SER A 96 11.33 9.01 9.40
C SER A 96 11.11 8.68 7.93
N LEU A 97 12.08 9.02 7.10
CA LEU A 97 12.12 8.73 5.68
C LEU A 97 13.51 8.24 5.29
N THR A 98 13.61 7.58 4.14
CA THR A 98 14.89 7.21 3.54
C THR A 98 14.95 7.73 2.12
N THR A 99 16.13 8.10 1.65
CA THR A 99 16.31 8.57 0.27
C THR A 99 17.30 7.69 -0.49
N THR A 100 17.51 7.99 -1.77
CA THR A 100 18.46 7.32 -2.65
C THR A 100 19.41 8.38 -3.22
N PRO A 101 20.60 8.00 -3.71
CA PRO A 101 21.53 8.94 -4.32
C PRO A 101 20.85 9.77 -5.43
N SER A 102 20.01 9.14 -6.26
CA SER A 102 19.27 9.79 -7.35
C SER A 102 18.10 10.72 -6.95
N ARG A 103 17.75 10.75 -5.66
CA ARG A 103 16.68 11.63 -5.12
C ARG A 103 17.17 12.56 -4.03
N LEU A 104 18.45 12.50 -3.67
CA LEU A 104 19.01 13.29 -2.59
C LEU A 104 18.95 14.80 -2.89
N ASP A 105 19.05 15.18 -4.16
CA ASP A 105 18.85 16.55 -4.66
C ASP A 105 17.36 16.99 -4.67
N LYS A 106 16.42 16.05 -4.59
CA LYS A 106 14.96 16.27 -4.72
C LYS A 106 14.19 16.10 -3.40
N VAL A 107 14.82 15.51 -2.38
CA VAL A 107 14.21 15.19 -1.08
C VAL A 107 13.69 16.42 -0.33
N MET A 108 14.16 17.62 -0.68
CA MET A 108 13.82 18.86 0.02
C MET A 108 12.35 19.24 -0.07
N ASP A 109 11.61 18.86 -1.12
CA ASP A 109 10.17 19.13 -1.18
C ASP A 109 9.43 18.36 -0.08
N SER A 110 9.75 17.07 0.06
CA SER A 110 9.23 16.21 1.12
C SER A 110 9.63 16.75 2.50
N VAL A 111 10.92 17.00 2.74
CA VAL A 111 11.40 17.50 4.03
C VAL A 111 10.77 18.84 4.40
N ARG A 112 10.65 19.79 3.46
CA ARG A 112 10.02 21.10 3.72
C ARG A 112 8.52 20.99 4.01
N SER A 113 7.81 20.00 3.45
CA SER A 113 6.41 19.74 3.82
C SER A 113 6.29 19.21 5.26
N LEU A 114 7.28 18.43 5.72
CA LEU A 114 7.32 17.85 7.06
C LEU A 114 7.72 18.85 8.15
N THR A 115 8.55 19.86 7.83
CA THR A 115 8.85 20.95 8.76
C THR A 115 7.67 21.90 8.97
N LYS A 116 6.64 21.85 8.11
CA LYS A 116 5.44 22.70 8.15
C LYS A 116 4.22 22.00 8.74
N GLN A 117 4.39 20.87 9.42
CA GLN A 117 3.29 20.15 10.05
C GLN A 117 2.67 20.96 11.19
N SER A 118 1.34 20.93 11.28
CA SER A 118 0.54 21.56 12.35
C SER A 118 0.92 21.04 13.73
N LEU A 119 1.19 19.74 13.84
CA LEU A 119 1.96 19.15 14.93
C LEU A 119 3.39 18.93 14.44
N VAL A 120 4.29 19.87 14.78
CA VAL A 120 5.72 19.72 14.47
C VAL A 120 6.26 18.49 15.22
N PRO A 121 6.77 17.47 14.52
CA PRO A 121 7.33 16.29 15.17
C PRO A 121 8.55 16.66 16.03
N ASP A 122 8.85 15.85 17.03
CA ASP A 122 10.00 16.09 17.91
C ASP A 122 11.34 15.86 17.20
N GLN A 123 11.34 15.11 16.09
CA GLN A 123 12.48 14.89 15.21
C GLN A 123 12.01 14.39 13.85
N ILE A 124 12.72 14.80 12.78
CA ILE A 124 12.61 14.23 11.44
C ILE A 124 13.93 13.53 11.11
N TYR A 125 13.91 12.21 10.91
CA TYR A 125 15.06 11.42 10.49
C TYR A 125 15.09 11.29 8.98
N VAL A 126 16.13 11.83 8.33
CA VAL A 126 16.44 11.52 6.94
C VAL A 126 17.55 10.49 6.93
N ASN A 127 17.17 9.22 6.72
CA ASN A 127 18.10 8.11 6.66
C ASN A 127 18.76 8.08 5.29
N ILE A 128 20.09 8.18 5.29
CA ILE A 128 20.92 8.13 4.09
C ILE A 128 21.97 7.05 4.35
N PRO A 129 21.81 5.84 3.80
CA PRO A 129 22.78 4.77 4.01
C PRO A 129 24.21 5.13 3.58
N GLU A 130 25.19 4.40 4.12
CA GLU A 130 26.61 4.49 3.73
C GLU A 130 26.95 3.44 2.65
N GLY A 131 27.90 3.77 1.77
CA GLY A 131 28.42 2.83 0.78
C GLY A 131 27.49 2.51 -0.40
N PRO A 132 27.73 1.36 -1.08
CA PRO A 132 26.94 0.92 -2.23
C PRO A 132 25.48 0.65 -1.88
N MET A 133 24.55 0.99 -2.78
CA MET A 133 23.14 0.68 -2.59
C MET A 133 22.88 -0.83 -2.62
N LYS A 134 22.04 -1.33 -1.73
CA LYS A 134 21.61 -2.73 -1.65
C LYS A 134 20.91 -3.21 -2.93
N ARG A 135 20.12 -2.34 -3.57
CA ARG A 135 19.37 -2.67 -4.81
C ARG A 135 20.16 -2.39 -6.10
N HIS A 136 21.10 -1.46 -6.04
CA HIS A 136 21.87 -0.96 -7.17
C HIS A 136 23.33 -0.80 -6.77
N PRO A 137 24.08 -1.90 -6.57
CA PRO A 137 25.44 -1.86 -6.03
C PRO A 137 26.43 -1.05 -6.89
N GLU A 138 26.07 -0.76 -8.14
CA GLU A 138 26.80 0.14 -9.04
C GLU A 138 26.70 1.63 -8.67
N ARG A 139 25.84 1.99 -7.71
CA ARG A 139 25.67 3.36 -7.20
C ARG A 139 26.01 3.39 -5.71
N SER A 140 26.72 4.43 -5.28
CA SER A 140 27.03 4.65 -3.88
C SER A 140 26.35 5.89 -3.32
N TYR A 141 25.96 5.83 -2.05
CA TYR A 141 25.51 7.00 -1.30
C TYR A 141 26.63 7.99 -1.01
N ASP A 142 27.88 7.52 -0.97
CA ASP A 142 29.05 8.37 -0.68
C ASP A 142 29.49 9.22 -1.90
N GLU A 143 28.95 8.92 -3.08
CA GLU A 143 29.24 9.64 -4.33
C GLU A 143 28.35 10.87 -4.53
N THR A 144 27.28 11.02 -3.73
CA THR A 144 26.36 12.16 -3.83
C THR A 144 26.47 13.02 -2.59
N GLU A 145 26.76 14.31 -2.78
CA GLU A 145 26.84 15.27 -1.68
C GLU A 145 25.47 15.46 -1.01
N ILE A 146 25.46 15.46 0.32
CA ILE A 146 24.26 15.73 1.11
C ILE A 146 23.98 17.24 1.04
N PRO A 147 22.78 17.68 0.60
CA PRO A 147 22.47 19.11 0.45
C PRO A 147 22.72 19.89 1.74
N SER A 148 23.43 21.00 1.65
CA SER A 148 23.69 21.89 2.80
C SER A 148 22.39 22.43 3.41
N ASP A 149 21.38 22.70 2.59
CA ASP A 149 20.02 23.05 3.02
C ASP A 149 19.40 21.99 3.94
N LEU A 150 19.65 20.70 3.68
CA LEU A 150 19.15 19.60 4.51
C LEU A 150 19.86 19.59 5.87
N VAL A 151 21.18 19.74 5.86
CA VAL A 151 22.00 19.81 7.09
C VAL A 151 21.62 21.04 7.93
N GLY A 152 21.32 22.16 7.27
CA GLY A 152 20.91 23.43 7.89
C GLY A 152 19.58 23.39 8.65
N LEU A 153 18.78 22.33 8.50
CA LEU A 153 17.52 22.14 9.23
C LEU A 153 17.69 21.48 10.62
N THR A 154 18.94 21.24 11.03
CA THR A 154 19.29 20.83 12.41
C THR A 154 18.85 21.91 13.42
N PRO A 155 18.30 21.55 14.60
CA PRO A 155 18.18 20.21 15.17
C PRO A 155 16.90 19.47 14.80
N LEU A 156 15.92 20.09 14.14
CA LEU A 156 14.64 19.45 13.84
C LEU A 156 14.79 18.28 12.85
N VAL A 157 15.63 18.46 11.82
CA VAL A 157 15.97 17.41 10.87
C VAL A 157 17.34 16.83 11.23
N LYS A 158 17.40 15.52 11.46
CA LYS A 158 18.64 14.78 11.69
C LYS A 158 18.93 13.91 10.48
N VAL A 159 20.04 14.20 9.82
CA VAL A 159 20.63 13.30 8.82
C VAL A 159 21.24 12.11 9.55
N ASN A 160 20.78 10.90 9.22
CA ASN A 160 21.26 9.66 9.80
C ASN A 160 22.03 8.86 8.76
N ARG A 161 23.36 8.80 8.89
CA ARG A 161 24.20 7.89 8.11
C ARG A 161 24.09 6.49 8.71
N CYS A 162 23.64 5.52 7.91
CA CYS A 162 23.19 4.22 8.43
C CYS A 162 23.43 3.04 7.48
N VAL A 163 22.99 1.85 7.87
CA VAL A 163 22.96 0.67 7.01
C VAL A 163 21.85 0.78 5.97
N ASP A 164 22.05 0.24 4.77
CA ASP A 164 21.02 0.15 3.73
C ASP A 164 20.18 -1.13 3.90
N ASP A 165 18.97 -0.99 4.45
CA ASP A 165 17.98 -2.07 4.51
C ASP A 165 17.01 -2.03 3.30
N GLY A 166 17.35 -1.28 2.25
CA GLY A 166 16.46 -0.98 1.13
C GLY A 166 15.38 0.02 1.53
N PRO A 167 14.19 -0.03 0.91
CA PRO A 167 13.05 0.83 1.26
C PRO A 167 12.69 0.82 2.76
N ALA A 168 12.82 -0.33 3.44
CA ALA A 168 12.55 -0.49 4.87
C ALA A 168 13.45 0.37 5.78
N THR A 169 14.55 0.93 5.26
CA THR A 169 15.45 1.86 5.98
C THR A 169 14.67 3.02 6.61
N LYS A 170 13.56 3.46 6.00
CA LYS A 170 12.69 4.51 6.58
C LYS A 170 12.18 4.14 7.97
N LEU A 171 11.91 2.86 8.23
CA LEU A 171 11.48 2.37 9.55
C LEU A 171 12.70 1.93 10.39
N LEU A 172 13.53 1.04 9.83
CA LEU A 172 14.64 0.42 10.54
C LEU A 172 15.69 1.44 11.01
N GLY A 173 15.91 2.52 10.24
CA GLY A 173 16.76 3.63 10.65
C GLY A 173 16.26 4.30 11.93
N ALA A 174 14.96 4.58 12.03
CA ALA A 174 14.36 5.14 13.24
C ALA A 174 14.33 4.14 14.41
N LEU A 175 14.05 2.85 14.16
CA LEU A 175 14.02 1.83 15.20
C LEU A 175 15.38 1.62 15.90
N ARG A 176 16.49 1.90 15.20
CA ARG A 176 17.85 1.87 15.75
C ARG A 176 18.22 3.13 16.54
N LEU A 177 17.50 4.25 16.35
CA LEU A 177 17.74 5.51 17.05
C LEU A 177 16.80 5.74 18.24
N GLU A 178 15.57 5.22 18.15
CA GLU A 178 14.54 5.38 19.17
C GLU A 178 14.45 4.12 20.04
N HIS A 179 14.46 4.31 21.36
CA HIS A 179 14.46 3.20 22.33
C HIS A 179 13.24 3.21 23.26
N ASN A 180 12.55 4.34 23.40
CA ASN A 180 11.35 4.40 24.23
C ASN A 180 10.19 3.71 23.52
N ALA A 181 9.62 2.67 24.15
CA ALA A 181 8.51 1.89 23.60
C ALA A 181 7.28 2.74 23.22
N SER A 182 7.04 3.86 23.92
CA SER A 182 5.89 4.73 23.63
C SER A 182 6.10 5.67 22.45
N THR A 183 7.34 5.85 21.95
CA THR A 183 7.60 6.74 20.81
C THR A 183 6.74 6.33 19.63
N LEU A 184 6.02 7.28 19.05
CA LEU A 184 5.31 7.11 17.78
C LEU A 184 6.26 7.43 16.63
N ILE A 185 6.50 6.45 15.76
CA ILE A 185 7.33 6.58 14.57
C ILE A 185 6.40 6.64 13.36
N ILE A 186 6.45 7.75 12.62
CA ILE A 186 5.69 7.94 11.38
C ILE A 186 6.65 7.80 10.20
N THR A 187 6.44 6.79 9.35
CA THR A 187 7.29 6.55 8.17
C THR A 187 6.67 7.10 6.91
N LEU A 188 7.48 7.73 6.08
CA LEU A 188 7.07 8.42 4.85
C LEU A 188 8.08 8.17 3.72
N ASP A 189 7.62 8.30 2.48
CA ASP A 189 8.47 8.31 1.29
C ASP A 189 9.07 9.70 1.03
N ASP A 190 10.20 9.74 0.31
CA ASP A 190 11.01 10.93 0.07
C ASP A 190 10.59 11.74 -1.17
N ASP A 191 9.51 11.36 -1.85
CA ASP A 191 9.10 11.89 -3.14
C ASP A 191 7.64 12.41 -3.17
N PHE A 192 7.17 12.95 -2.05
CA PHE A 192 5.81 13.47 -1.87
C PHE A 192 5.79 14.75 -1.02
N GLU A 193 4.91 15.67 -1.36
CA GLU A 193 4.55 16.80 -0.49
C GLU A 193 3.36 16.41 0.39
N TYR A 194 3.56 16.37 1.72
CA TYR A 194 2.56 15.89 2.66
C TYR A 194 1.65 17.01 3.19
N PRO A 195 0.35 16.72 3.44
CA PRO A 195 -0.57 17.70 4.03
C PRO A 195 -0.11 18.13 5.44
N PRO A 196 -0.29 19.41 5.84
CA PRO A 196 0.10 19.92 7.15
C PRO A 196 -0.52 19.20 8.35
N GLU A 197 -1.64 18.51 8.16
CA GLU A 197 -2.41 17.83 9.20
C GLU A 197 -2.02 16.37 9.39
N LEU A 198 -1.11 15.83 8.58
CA LEU A 198 -0.77 14.40 8.55
C LEU A 198 -0.27 13.90 9.92
N VAL A 199 0.78 14.54 10.44
CA VAL A 199 1.40 14.13 11.72
C VAL A 199 0.41 14.29 12.87
N ALA A 200 -0.34 15.40 12.89
CA ALA A 200 -1.36 15.64 13.92
C ALA A 200 -2.47 14.58 13.89
N SER A 201 -2.96 14.21 12.71
CA SER A 201 -4.06 13.25 12.53
C SER A 201 -3.67 11.83 12.93
N LEU A 202 -2.50 11.35 12.49
CA LEU A 202 -2.00 10.03 12.89
C LEU A 202 -1.73 9.97 14.40
N THR A 203 -1.17 11.04 14.96
CA THR A 203 -0.90 11.13 16.40
C THR A 203 -2.19 11.17 17.22
N TRP A 204 -3.19 11.93 16.77
CA TRP A 204 -4.50 12.06 17.43
C TRP A 204 -5.24 10.73 17.50
N GLU A 205 -5.14 9.94 16.44
CA GLU A 205 -5.66 8.58 16.40
C GLU A 205 -4.85 7.64 17.30
N ALA A 206 -3.52 7.72 17.29
CA ALA A 206 -2.63 6.89 18.12
C ALA A 206 -2.83 7.07 19.63
N VAL A 207 -3.39 8.20 20.07
CA VAL A 207 -3.82 8.39 21.47
C VAL A 207 -5.03 7.53 21.79
N ALA A 208 -6.01 7.47 20.90
CA ALA A 208 -7.24 6.70 21.11
C ALA A 208 -7.02 5.20 20.94
N LYS A 209 -6.09 4.81 20.06
CA LYS A 209 -5.86 3.43 19.62
C LYS A 209 -4.37 3.09 19.74
N PRO A 210 -3.85 3.01 20.98
CA PRO A 210 -2.41 2.92 21.23
C PRO A 210 -1.79 1.58 20.80
N ASP A 211 -2.61 0.54 20.59
CA ASP A 211 -2.18 -0.81 20.23
C ASP A 211 -2.24 -1.12 18.74
N ASP A 212 -2.85 -0.23 17.95
CA ASP A 212 -3.03 -0.39 16.50
C ASP A 212 -1.91 0.31 15.73
N VAL A 213 -1.56 -0.26 14.59
CA VAL A 213 -0.72 0.36 13.57
C VAL A 213 -1.63 1.18 12.68
N LEU A 214 -1.29 2.44 12.45
CA LEU A 214 -2.21 3.39 11.82
C LEU A 214 -1.68 3.87 10.49
N GLY A 215 -2.54 4.08 9.50
CA GLY A 215 -2.12 4.66 8.24
C GLY A 215 -3.23 5.39 7.51
N VAL A 216 -2.84 6.11 6.45
CA VAL A 216 -3.78 6.89 5.62
C VAL A 216 -4.21 6.12 4.37
N CYS A 217 -3.38 5.24 3.84
CA CYS A 217 -3.75 4.37 2.72
C CYS A 217 -3.24 2.95 2.93
N GLY A 218 -3.90 2.00 2.27
CA GLY A 218 -3.76 0.58 2.55
C GLY A 218 -4.91 -0.22 1.96
N TRP A 219 -4.84 -1.53 2.13
CA TRP A 219 -5.71 -2.46 1.43
C TRP A 219 -5.85 -3.80 2.17
N GLY A 220 -7.01 -4.41 2.02
CA GLY A 220 -7.26 -5.79 2.43
C GLY A 220 -6.77 -6.77 1.36
N MET A 221 -6.37 -7.97 1.76
CA MET A 221 -5.96 -9.04 0.87
C MET A 221 -7.20 -9.72 0.26
N LEU A 222 -7.43 -9.53 -1.04
CA LEU A 222 -8.44 -10.28 -1.79
C LEU A 222 -7.77 -11.51 -2.44
N PRO A 223 -8.04 -12.74 -1.98
CA PRO A 223 -7.52 -13.94 -2.60
C PRO A 223 -8.18 -14.15 -3.97
N LEU A 224 -7.37 -14.52 -4.97
CA LEU A 224 -7.82 -14.73 -6.33
C LEU A 224 -7.30 -16.09 -6.83
N TRP A 225 -8.17 -16.87 -7.50
CA TRP A 225 -7.75 -18.02 -8.30
C TRP A 225 -7.05 -17.55 -9.59
N HIS A 226 -5.87 -16.99 -9.40
CA HIS A 226 -4.96 -16.51 -10.43
C HIS A 226 -3.53 -16.70 -9.91
N GLU A 227 -2.54 -16.71 -10.81
CA GLU A 227 -1.13 -16.89 -10.42
C GLU A 227 -0.63 -15.81 -9.45
N VAL A 228 -1.23 -14.61 -9.46
CA VAL A 228 -0.88 -13.52 -8.54
C VAL A 228 -1.26 -13.81 -7.08
N GLY A 229 -2.14 -14.78 -6.82
CA GLY A 229 -2.57 -15.24 -5.49
C GLY A 229 -3.47 -14.26 -4.73
N VAL A 230 -3.04 -13.00 -4.60
CA VAL A 230 -3.75 -11.95 -3.86
C VAL A 230 -3.72 -10.64 -4.66
N VAL A 231 -4.83 -9.91 -4.64
CA VAL A 231 -4.93 -8.54 -5.17
C VAL A 231 -5.41 -7.57 -4.08
N PRO A 232 -5.13 -6.27 -4.19
CA PRO A 232 -5.61 -5.29 -3.22
C PRO A 232 -7.13 -5.11 -3.26
N ALA A 233 -7.79 -5.17 -2.11
CA ALA A 233 -9.09 -4.57 -1.87
C ALA A 233 -8.88 -3.20 -1.21
N TYR A 234 -8.84 -2.14 -2.03
CA TYR A 234 -8.70 -0.78 -1.56
C TYR A 234 -9.97 -0.32 -0.83
N VAL A 235 -9.80 0.63 0.08
CA VAL A 235 -10.90 1.18 0.88
C VAL A 235 -11.21 2.60 0.41
N PRO A 236 -12.32 2.82 -0.34
CA PRO A 236 -12.74 4.16 -0.71
C PRO A 236 -13.03 5.02 0.52
N TYR A 237 -12.78 6.33 0.43
CA TYR A 237 -13.00 7.28 1.55
C TYR A 237 -14.39 7.19 2.18
N PHE A 238 -15.44 7.08 1.36
CA PHE A 238 -16.82 7.00 1.85
C PHE A 238 -17.14 5.69 2.60
N MET A 239 -16.25 4.68 2.53
CA MET A 239 -16.40 3.39 3.22
C MET A 239 -15.62 3.30 4.53
N ARG A 240 -14.94 4.39 4.93
CA ARG A 240 -14.15 4.45 6.16
C ARG A 240 -14.47 5.69 7.02
N PRO A 241 -15.76 5.96 7.33
CA PRO A 241 -16.14 7.14 8.12
C PRO A 241 -15.46 7.20 9.51
N ASN A 242 -15.22 6.04 10.11
CA ASN A 242 -14.46 5.86 11.34
C ASN A 242 -13.16 5.08 11.11
N GLY A 243 -12.74 4.93 9.86
CA GLY A 243 -11.62 4.08 9.45
C GLY A 243 -12.02 2.61 9.19
N ARG A 244 -11.03 1.77 8.84
CA ARG A 244 -11.19 0.31 8.65
C ARG A 244 -9.90 -0.45 8.95
N TYR A 245 -9.99 -1.64 9.51
CA TYR A 245 -8.86 -2.55 9.61
C TYR A 245 -8.53 -3.13 8.23
N VAL A 246 -7.25 -3.08 7.85
CA VAL A 246 -6.71 -3.58 6.57
C VAL A 246 -5.49 -4.45 6.82
N ASP A 247 -5.14 -5.31 5.88
CA ASP A 247 -3.99 -6.20 6.07
C ASP A 247 -2.67 -5.43 5.91
N ILE A 248 -2.60 -4.50 4.95
CA ILE A 248 -1.38 -3.79 4.58
C ILE A 248 -1.62 -2.29 4.51
N LEU A 249 -0.72 -1.51 5.11
CA LEU A 249 -0.67 -0.05 5.05
C LEU A 249 0.48 0.40 4.16
N GLN A 250 0.26 1.47 3.40
CA GLN A 250 1.24 1.95 2.42
C GLN A 250 1.93 3.23 2.92
N ALA A 251 3.26 3.15 3.02
CA ALA A 251 4.07 4.25 3.54
C ALA A 251 3.99 5.54 2.69
N CYS A 252 3.59 5.45 1.42
CA CYS A 252 3.44 6.62 0.57
C CYS A 252 2.45 7.67 1.11
N CYS A 253 1.44 7.27 1.89
CA CYS A 253 0.51 8.22 2.54
C CYS A 253 0.78 8.42 4.04
N GLY A 254 1.76 7.69 4.60
CA GLY A 254 2.10 7.72 6.02
C GLY A 254 1.53 6.58 6.83
N ASN A 255 2.44 5.88 7.51
CA ASN A 255 2.16 4.83 8.48
C ASN A 255 2.76 5.21 9.83
N ALA A 256 2.03 5.00 10.92
CA ALA A 256 2.43 5.29 12.29
C ALA A 256 2.47 4.00 13.12
N TYR A 257 3.59 3.81 13.82
CA TYR A 257 3.85 2.64 14.65
C TYR A 257 4.34 3.08 16.02
N ARG A 258 4.01 2.33 17.08
CA ARG A 258 4.75 2.46 18.33
C ARG A 258 6.10 1.80 18.18
N ARG A 259 7.15 2.41 18.71
CA ARG A 259 8.47 1.79 18.78
C ARG A 259 8.41 0.44 19.50
N GLY A 260 7.58 0.32 20.54
CA GLY A 260 7.39 -0.92 21.31
C GLY A 260 6.73 -2.06 20.54
N PHE A 261 6.22 -1.83 19.33
CA PHE A 261 5.68 -2.91 18.49
C PHE A 261 6.78 -3.79 17.87
N PHE A 262 8.05 -3.38 17.94
CA PHE A 262 9.16 -4.10 17.31
C PHE A 262 10.11 -4.61 18.39
N THR A 263 9.84 -5.82 18.89
CA THR A 263 10.59 -6.41 20.01
C THR A 263 11.95 -6.95 19.55
N ASP A 264 12.03 -7.46 18.32
CA ASP A 264 13.25 -7.94 17.68
C ASP A 264 13.50 -7.20 16.35
N VAL A 265 14.27 -6.11 16.43
CA VAL A 265 14.60 -5.27 15.26
C VAL A 265 15.50 -6.01 14.28
N GLU A 266 16.36 -6.91 14.75
CA GLU A 266 17.27 -7.66 13.89
C GLU A 266 16.52 -8.71 13.07
N ALA A 267 15.54 -9.40 13.69
CA ALA A 267 14.66 -10.30 12.96
C ALA A 267 13.83 -9.58 11.88
N LEU A 268 13.38 -8.34 12.15
CA LEU A 268 12.71 -7.49 11.16
C LEU A 268 13.68 -7.03 10.06
N ALA A 269 14.95 -6.74 10.40
CA ALA A 269 15.96 -6.26 9.46
C ALA A 269 16.49 -7.33 8.49
N ASP A 270 16.37 -8.62 8.83
CA ASP A 270 16.73 -9.72 7.95
C ASP A 270 15.61 -10.02 6.92
N ILE A 271 15.44 -9.04 6.01
CA ILE A 271 14.41 -9.02 4.96
C ILE A 271 14.81 -9.99 3.84
N PRO A 272 13.98 -11.01 3.52
CA PRO A 272 14.20 -11.87 2.36
C PRO A 272 14.29 -11.07 1.06
N SER A 273 15.14 -11.49 0.12
CA SER A 273 15.38 -10.78 -1.14
C SER A 273 14.10 -10.49 -1.93
N VAL A 274 13.12 -11.41 -1.88
CA VAL A 274 11.81 -11.25 -2.54
C VAL A 274 10.93 -10.17 -1.92
N CYS A 275 11.19 -9.77 -0.67
CA CYS A 275 10.42 -8.76 0.05
C CYS A 275 11.00 -7.35 -0.04
N VAL A 276 12.24 -7.19 -0.52
CA VAL A 276 12.99 -5.91 -0.46
C VAL A 276 12.25 -4.76 -1.16
N THR A 277 11.51 -5.02 -2.24
CA THR A 277 10.78 -3.99 -3.00
C THR A 277 9.31 -3.81 -2.57
N VAL A 278 8.87 -4.56 -1.56
CA VAL A 278 7.52 -4.55 -0.97
C VAL A 278 7.65 -4.52 0.55
N ASP A 279 8.42 -3.56 1.06
CA ASP A 279 8.70 -3.39 2.49
C ASP A 279 7.42 -3.20 3.30
N ASP A 280 6.40 -2.58 2.71
CA ASP A 280 5.06 -2.46 3.30
C ASP A 280 4.42 -3.82 3.61
N VAL A 281 4.50 -4.79 2.68
CA VAL A 281 4.03 -6.17 2.89
C VAL A 281 4.85 -6.86 3.97
N TRP A 282 6.18 -6.71 3.93
CA TRP A 282 7.08 -7.31 4.91
C TRP A 282 6.80 -6.80 6.33
N ILE A 283 6.73 -5.48 6.50
CA ILE A 283 6.46 -4.84 7.80
C ILE A 283 5.09 -5.22 8.31
N ALA A 284 4.05 -5.17 7.46
CA ALA A 284 2.69 -5.56 7.83
C ALA A 284 2.62 -7.03 8.27
N GLY A 285 3.27 -7.92 7.53
CA GLY A 285 3.29 -9.34 7.87
C GLY A 285 4.08 -9.63 9.14
N TYR A 286 5.23 -8.97 9.36
CA TYR A 286 5.98 -9.09 10.62
C TYR A 286 5.12 -8.64 11.80
N LEU A 287 4.52 -7.45 11.72
CA LEU A 287 3.64 -6.90 12.75
C LEU A 287 2.49 -7.85 13.07
N ARG A 288 1.89 -8.45 12.03
CA ARG A 288 0.75 -9.33 12.20
C ARG A 288 1.12 -10.73 12.71
N THR A 289 2.17 -11.35 12.18
CA THR A 289 2.54 -12.75 12.46
C THR A 289 3.40 -12.91 13.71
N VAL A 290 4.30 -11.95 13.95
CA VAL A 290 5.26 -12.00 15.06
C VAL A 290 4.72 -11.22 16.25
N GLU A 291 4.30 -9.98 16.01
CA GLU A 291 3.98 -9.00 17.08
C GLU A 291 2.48 -8.92 17.39
N GLN A 292 1.64 -9.64 16.63
CA GLN A 292 0.18 -9.70 16.78
C GLN A 292 -0.49 -8.31 16.78
N ARG A 293 0.01 -7.40 15.97
CA ARG A 293 -0.54 -6.05 15.78
C ARG A 293 -1.46 -5.98 14.58
N HIS A 294 -2.50 -5.16 14.71
CA HIS A 294 -3.47 -4.90 13.66
C HIS A 294 -3.17 -3.58 12.95
N SER A 295 -3.47 -3.54 11.66
CA SER A 295 -3.30 -2.38 10.80
C SER A 295 -4.64 -1.72 10.52
N ALA A 296 -4.76 -0.42 10.78
CA ALA A 296 -6.00 0.33 10.60
C ALA A 296 -5.77 1.58 9.74
N LEU A 297 -6.67 1.77 8.78
CA LEU A 297 -6.83 3.02 8.05
C LEU A 297 -7.62 3.99 8.89
N ILE A 298 -7.09 5.20 9.07
CA ILE A 298 -7.84 6.29 9.69
C ILE A 298 -8.85 6.87 8.69
N SER A 299 -9.86 7.57 9.21
CA SER A 299 -10.95 8.18 8.43
C SER A 299 -10.54 9.42 7.62
N LYS A 300 -9.39 10.01 7.92
CA LYS A 300 -8.95 11.31 7.42
C LYS A 300 -8.45 11.19 5.98
N ARG A 301 -8.78 12.20 5.15
CA ARG A 301 -8.30 12.31 3.77
C ARG A 301 -7.03 13.13 3.70
N LEU A 302 -5.90 12.44 3.62
CA LEU A 302 -4.56 13.02 3.74
C LEU A 302 -3.66 12.50 2.60
N ASP A 303 -4.23 12.33 1.41
CA ASP A 303 -3.47 11.96 0.21
C ASP A 303 -2.37 13.01 -0.02
N PRO A 304 -1.09 12.62 -0.12
CA PRO A 304 -0.04 13.56 -0.47
C PRO A 304 -0.15 13.98 -1.94
N SER A 305 0.53 15.07 -2.28
CA SER A 305 0.65 15.53 -3.66
C SER A 305 2.03 15.25 -4.22
N ASP A 306 2.08 14.88 -5.51
CA ASP A 306 3.36 14.74 -6.22
C ASP A 306 4.03 16.10 -6.40
N PRO A 307 5.33 16.23 -6.07
CA PRO A 307 6.10 17.44 -6.36
C PRO A 307 6.26 17.65 -7.87
N LYS A 308 6.60 18.88 -8.26
CA LYS A 308 6.68 19.28 -9.67
C LYS A 308 7.64 18.40 -10.48
N TRP A 309 8.82 18.10 -9.93
CA TRP A 309 9.84 17.29 -10.62
C TRP A 309 9.33 15.87 -10.90
N LYS A 310 8.57 15.27 -9.96
CA LYS A 310 8.04 13.91 -10.11
C LYS A 310 6.98 13.85 -11.21
N LYS A 311 6.13 14.88 -11.31
CA LYS A 311 5.16 15.04 -12.42
C LYS A 311 5.86 15.19 -13.77
N GLU A 312 6.99 15.89 -13.82
CA GLU A 312 7.78 16.07 -15.04
C GLU A 312 8.48 14.76 -15.47
N GLU A 313 9.06 14.02 -14.52
CA GLU A 313 9.65 12.70 -14.77
C GLU A 313 8.63 11.66 -15.20
N ALA A 314 7.43 11.67 -14.61
CA ALA A 314 6.35 10.75 -15.00
C ALA A 314 5.95 10.95 -16.48
N ARG A 315 5.96 12.20 -16.98
CA ARG A 315 5.67 12.52 -18.39
C ARG A 315 6.78 12.08 -19.34
N SER A 316 8.04 12.14 -18.92
CA SER A 316 9.18 11.75 -19.76
C SER A 316 9.41 10.23 -19.77
N SER A 317 8.91 9.53 -18.76
CA SER A 317 9.12 8.09 -18.54
C SER A 317 7.88 7.22 -18.85
N GLU A 318 6.87 7.74 -19.58
CA GLU A 318 5.62 7.02 -19.91
C GLU A 318 5.82 5.62 -20.55
N ARG A 319 7.02 5.31 -21.04
CA ARG A 319 7.38 3.99 -21.63
C ARG A 319 8.06 3.03 -20.65
N HIS A 320 8.45 3.47 -19.45
CA HIS A 320 9.14 2.65 -18.46
C HIS A 320 8.15 2.06 -17.46
N MET A 321 8.30 0.77 -17.17
CA MET A 321 7.50 0.09 -16.17
C MET A 321 7.82 0.63 -14.77
N THR A 322 6.80 0.98 -14.01
CA THR A 322 6.96 1.40 -12.61
C THR A 322 7.33 0.22 -11.71
N LEU A 323 7.99 0.48 -10.57
CA LEU A 323 8.31 -0.57 -9.60
C LEU A 323 7.05 -1.30 -9.10
N SER A 324 5.97 -0.56 -8.87
CA SER A 324 4.67 -1.15 -8.48
C SER A 324 4.12 -2.07 -9.57
N SER A 325 4.17 -1.66 -10.84
CA SER A 325 3.76 -2.50 -11.98
C SER A 325 4.63 -3.75 -12.10
N PHE A 326 5.95 -3.61 -11.96
CA PHE A 326 6.88 -4.75 -11.97
C PHE A 326 6.58 -5.73 -10.84
N ASN A 327 6.45 -5.24 -9.61
CA ASN A 327 6.15 -6.06 -8.43
C ASN A 327 4.82 -6.80 -8.60
N HIS A 328 3.83 -6.15 -9.21
CA HIS A 328 2.54 -6.74 -9.47
C HIS A 328 2.63 -7.87 -10.52
N GLU A 329 3.25 -7.60 -11.68
CA GLU A 329 3.43 -8.58 -12.76
C GLU A 329 4.22 -9.82 -12.29
N HIS A 330 5.22 -9.63 -11.43
CA HIS A 330 6.09 -10.70 -10.94
C HIS A 330 5.64 -11.34 -9.63
N GLN A 331 4.44 -10.99 -9.14
CA GLN A 331 3.80 -11.57 -7.95
C GLN A 331 4.60 -11.38 -6.66
N VAL A 332 5.36 -10.28 -6.58
CA VAL A 332 6.31 -10.02 -5.49
C VAL A 332 5.57 -9.91 -4.15
N HIS A 333 4.39 -9.29 -4.13
CA HIS A 333 3.55 -9.18 -2.92
C HIS A 333 3.17 -10.56 -2.37
N TYR A 334 2.65 -11.46 -3.20
CA TYR A 334 2.22 -12.80 -2.77
C TYR A 334 3.41 -13.66 -2.33
N LYS A 335 4.51 -13.64 -3.08
CA LYS A 335 5.74 -14.34 -2.70
C LYS A 335 6.31 -13.81 -1.38
N CYS A 336 6.19 -12.51 -1.11
CA CYS A 336 6.60 -11.95 0.17
C CYS A 336 5.70 -12.43 1.32
N VAL A 337 4.38 -12.54 1.13
CA VAL A 337 3.47 -13.15 2.13
C VAL A 337 3.92 -14.58 2.46
N GLN A 338 4.23 -15.40 1.44
CA GLN A 338 4.71 -16.76 1.65
C GLN A 338 6.06 -16.78 2.40
N ALA A 339 6.99 -15.89 2.03
CA ALA A 339 8.29 -15.80 2.68
C ALA A 339 8.19 -15.42 4.17
N ILE A 340 7.22 -14.58 4.54
CA ILE A 340 6.95 -14.23 5.96
C ILE A 340 6.47 -15.46 6.72
N GLU A 341 5.47 -16.18 6.18
CA GLU A 341 4.91 -17.36 6.84
C GLU A 341 5.95 -18.48 6.99
N GLU A 342 6.76 -18.71 5.96
CA GLU A 342 7.85 -19.68 5.98
C GLU A 342 8.93 -19.28 6.98
N ARG A 343 9.36 -18.01 6.99
CA ARG A 343 10.45 -17.58 7.86
C ARG A 343 10.09 -17.66 9.34
N PHE A 344 8.87 -17.24 9.71
CA PHE A 344 8.45 -17.20 11.11
C PHE A 344 7.65 -18.44 11.54
N GLN A 345 7.44 -19.40 10.64
CA GLN A 345 6.70 -20.64 10.90
C GLN A 345 5.31 -20.38 11.49
N ARG A 346 4.66 -19.31 11.03
CA ARG A 346 3.35 -18.85 11.49
C ARG A 346 2.53 -18.35 10.30
N ARG A 347 1.27 -18.76 10.22
CA ARG A 347 0.34 -18.26 9.21
C ARG A 347 0.01 -16.79 9.49
N TRP A 348 -0.01 -15.97 8.44
CA TRP A 348 -0.57 -14.63 8.49
C TRP A 348 -2.09 -14.73 8.46
N THR A 349 -2.72 -14.65 9.63
CA THR A 349 -4.19 -14.55 9.71
C THR A 349 -4.65 -13.22 9.12
N ARG A 350 -5.41 -13.26 8.03
CA ARG A 350 -5.90 -12.05 7.35
C ARG A 350 -7.08 -11.46 8.11
N ASN A 351 -7.32 -10.16 7.97
CA ASN A 351 -8.37 -9.48 8.73
C ASN A 351 -9.78 -10.04 8.45
N PHE A 352 -10.02 -10.49 7.22
CA PHE A 352 -11.30 -11.12 6.86
C PHE A 352 -11.49 -12.52 7.44
N GLU A 353 -10.44 -13.13 7.99
CA GLU A 353 -10.51 -14.46 8.62
C GLU A 353 -10.85 -14.36 10.12
N GLU A 354 -10.83 -13.15 10.70
CA GLU A 354 -11.15 -12.90 12.12
C GLU A 354 -12.62 -12.59 12.39
N SER A 355 -13.43 -12.38 11.34
CA SER A 355 -14.83 -11.94 11.42
C SER A 355 -15.84 -13.01 11.74
#